data_AF-A0A1S2DBF9-F1
#
_entry.id   AF-A0A1S2DBF9-F1
#
_cell.length_a   1.000
_cell.length_b   1.000
_cell.length_c   1.000
_cell.angle_alpha   90.00
_cell.angle_beta   90.00
_cell.angle_gamma   90.00
#
_symmetry.space_group_name_H-M   'P 1'
#
loop_
_entity.id
_entity.type
_entity.pdbx_description
1 polymer ?
#
loop_
_entity_poly.entity_id
_entity_poly.type
_entity_poly.pdbx_seq_one_letter_code
_entity_poly.pdbx_strand_id
1 'polypeptide(L)'
;MTVRQRFSFPTLFTSLLFASSYSFVCPAQASDIDEIQRRDLALIQTQIEQIKVVVDRIDARQQNADPESTRIYFDIPRLRSDLQSITSGIDAYLAPDRLLPRQPQPLDGDYLDDRGQ
;
A
#
# COMPACT_ATOMS: atom_id res chain seq x y z
N MET A 1 6.56 49.54 42.99
CA MET A 1 6.47 48.23 43.66
C MET A 1 6.47 47.14 42.59
N THR A 2 7.64 46.65 42.17
CA THR A 2 7.76 45.42 41.36
C THR A 2 9.18 44.88 41.48
N VAL A 3 9.30 43.72 42.12
CA VAL A 3 10.54 43.04 42.50
C VAL A 3 11.13 42.32 41.28
N ARG A 4 12.42 42.55 40.99
CA ARG A 4 13.21 41.77 40.02
C ARG A 4 13.55 40.43 40.67
N GLN A 5 12.92 39.34 40.22
CA GLN A 5 13.37 38.00 40.56
C GLN A 5 14.45 37.55 39.58
N ARG A 6 15.67 37.40 40.10
CA ARG A 6 16.73 36.58 39.54
C ARG A 6 16.46 35.15 40.02
N PHE A 7 16.30 34.19 39.11
CA PHE A 7 16.58 32.79 39.43
C PHE A 7 17.44 32.18 38.33
N SER A 8 18.61 31.76 38.79
CA SER A 8 19.72 31.17 38.05
C SER A 8 19.41 29.69 37.81
N PHE A 9 19.60 29.21 36.58
CA PHE A 9 19.74 27.77 36.31
C PHE A 9 21.21 27.38 36.48
N PRO A 10 21.49 26.25 37.13
CA PRO A 10 22.42 25.33 36.51
C PRO A 10 22.02 23.85 36.61
N THR A 11 22.37 23.19 35.51
CA THR A 11 22.47 21.77 35.16
C THR A 11 22.91 20.79 36.26
N LEU A 12 22.29 19.59 36.27
CA LEU A 12 22.93 18.27 36.51
C LEU A 12 22.12 17.23 35.71
N PHE A 13 22.44 16.95 34.44
CA PHE A 13 23.35 15.89 33.96
C PHE A 13 23.15 14.49 34.58
N THR A 14 22.63 13.57 33.74
CA THR A 14 22.97 12.12 33.61
C THR A 14 22.72 11.21 34.82
N SER A 15 22.22 9.97 34.73
CA SER A 15 21.96 9.03 33.64
C SER A 15 20.98 7.98 34.21
N LEU A 16 20.10 7.40 33.41
CA LEU A 16 19.48 6.13 33.77
C LEU A 16 19.46 5.23 32.53
N LEU A 17 20.45 4.34 32.46
CA LEU A 17 20.56 3.29 31.45
C LEU A 17 19.37 2.34 31.61
N PHE A 18 18.38 2.47 30.72
CA PHE A 18 17.34 1.46 30.56
C PHE A 18 17.88 0.34 29.66
N ALA A 19 18.50 -0.67 30.27
CA ALA A 19 18.76 -1.94 29.60
C ALA A 19 17.44 -2.72 29.56
N SER A 20 16.60 -2.42 28.57
CA SER A 20 15.41 -3.19 28.26
C SER A 20 15.66 -4.00 26.99
N SER A 21 16.06 -5.25 27.18
CA SER A 21 16.06 -6.26 26.13
C SER A 21 14.62 -6.67 25.84
N TYR A 22 13.90 -5.85 25.07
CA TYR A 22 12.69 -6.33 24.40
C TYR A 22 13.14 -7.27 23.28
N SER A 23 12.90 -8.56 23.47
CA SER A 23 12.88 -9.51 22.36
C SER A 23 11.84 -9.00 21.36
N PHE A 24 12.33 -8.46 20.24
CA PHE A 24 11.51 -8.03 19.11
C PHE A 24 10.89 -9.30 18.50
N VAL A 25 9.75 -9.73 19.02
CA VAL A 25 8.77 -10.38 18.15
C VAL A 25 8.31 -9.25 17.24
N CYS A 26 8.81 -9.23 16.01
CA CYS A 26 8.27 -8.35 14.98
C CYS A 26 6.94 -8.99 14.56
N PRO A 27 5.76 -8.50 15.02
CA PRO A 27 4.56 -8.76 14.23
C PRO A 27 4.88 -8.23 12.84
N ALA A 28 4.55 -8.99 11.80
CA ALA A 28 4.59 -8.47 10.43
C ALA A 28 3.61 -7.30 10.37
N GLN A 29 4.06 -6.10 10.72
CA GLN A 29 3.32 -4.87 10.56
C GLN A 29 3.20 -4.69 9.06
N ALA A 30 1.99 -4.88 8.53
CA ALA A 30 1.66 -4.30 7.24
C ALA A 30 2.04 -2.82 7.35
N SER A 31 3.00 -2.36 6.56
CA SER A 31 3.45 -0.98 6.64
C SER A 31 2.26 -0.07 6.31
N ASP A 32 2.10 1.07 6.99
CA ASP A 32 1.09 2.08 6.63
C ASP A 32 1.15 2.46 5.14
N ILE A 33 2.34 2.32 4.54
CA ILE A 33 2.61 2.49 3.11
C ILE A 33 1.80 1.48 2.25
N ASP A 34 1.66 0.22 2.68
CA ASP A 34 0.84 -0.78 1.99
C ASP A 34 -0.66 -0.43 2.07
N GLU A 35 -1.14 0.07 3.21
CA GLU A 35 -2.55 0.48 3.34
C GLU A 35 -2.92 1.67 2.44
N ILE A 36 -2.06 2.70 2.39
CA ILE A 36 -2.26 3.87 1.53
C ILE A 36 -2.26 3.42 0.06
N GLN A 37 -1.28 2.62 -0.35
CA GLN A 37 -1.21 2.09 -1.72
C GLN A 37 -2.47 1.29 -2.09
N ARG A 38 -2.97 0.44 -1.19
CA ARG A 38 -4.21 -0.33 -1.42
C ARG A 38 -5.43 0.59 -1.60
N ARG A 39 -5.53 1.67 -0.81
CA ARG A 39 -6.61 2.67 -0.98
C ARG A 39 -6.51 3.39 -2.32
N ASP A 40 -5.31 3.81 -2.71
CA ASP A 40 -5.09 4.50 -3.99
C ASP A 40 -5.45 3.59 -5.17
N LEU A 41 -5.08 2.30 -5.11
CA LEU A 41 -5.46 1.32 -6.12
C LEU A 41 -6.98 1.10 -6.18
N ALA A 42 -7.68 1.06 -5.04
CA ALA A 42 -9.14 0.97 -5.02
C ALA A 42 -9.81 2.23 -5.61
N LEU A 43 -9.22 3.41 -5.38
CA LEU A 43 -9.69 4.65 -6.00
C LEU A 43 -9.50 4.62 -7.52
N ILE A 44 -8.35 4.13 -8.00
CA ILE A 44 -8.10 3.95 -9.43
C ILE A 44 -9.11 3.00 -10.06
N GLN A 45 -9.44 1.88 -9.42
CA GLN A 45 -10.50 0.98 -9.91
C GLN A 45 -11.84 1.71 -10.04
N THR A 46 -12.21 2.52 -9.05
CA THR A 46 -13.45 3.32 -9.09
C THR A 46 -13.44 4.32 -10.26
N GLN A 47 -12.30 4.96 -10.53
CA GLN A 47 -12.14 5.86 -11.66
C GLN A 47 -12.23 5.10 -13.00
N ILE A 48 -11.68 3.89 -13.09
CA ILE A 48 -11.79 3.05 -14.28
C ILE A 48 -13.26 2.71 -14.56
N GLU A 49 -14.07 2.42 -13.54
CA GLU A 49 -15.51 2.20 -13.73
C GLU A 49 -16.23 3.45 -14.26
N GLN A 50 -15.85 4.64 -13.79
CA GLN A 50 -16.36 5.90 -14.35
C GLN A 50 -15.94 6.08 -15.81
N ILE A 51 -14.69 5.73 -16.16
CA ILE A 51 -14.21 5.77 -17.54
C ILE A 51 -15.02 4.82 -18.42
N LYS A 52 -15.34 3.59 -17.97
CA LYS A 52 -16.17 2.64 -18.72
C LYS A 52 -17.53 3.26 -19.10
N VAL A 53 -18.17 3.98 -18.18
CA VAL A 53 -19.43 4.70 -18.48
C VAL A 53 -19.24 5.76 -19.57
N VAL A 54 -18.12 6.48 -19.57
CA VAL A 54 -17.80 7.45 -20.62
C VAL A 54 -17.54 6.75 -21.95
N VAL A 55 -16.82 5.63 -21.94
CA VAL A 55 -16.57 4.81 -23.14
C VAL A 55 -17.86 4.32 -23.76
N ASP A 56 -18.82 3.86 -22.97
CA ASP A 56 -20.13 3.41 -23.47
C ASP A 56 -20.91 4.55 -24.13
N ARG A 57 -20.82 5.77 -23.58
CA ARG A 57 -21.41 6.97 -24.20
C ARG A 57 -20.72 7.35 -25.50
N ILE A 58 -19.41 7.18 -25.60
CA ILE A 58 -18.65 7.43 -26.83
C ILE A 58 -19.05 6.40 -27.90
N ASP A 59 -19.09 5.12 -27.56
CA ASP A 59 -19.52 4.03 -28.44
C ASP A 59 -20.92 4.30 -29.01
N ALA A 60 -21.89 4.63 -28.13
CA ALA A 60 -23.25 4.99 -28.56
C ALA A 60 -23.28 6.20 -29.51
N ARG A 61 -22.43 7.22 -29.30
CA ARG A 61 -22.33 8.37 -30.23
C ARG A 61 -21.73 7.97 -31.57
N GLN A 62 -20.70 7.12 -31.56
CA GLN A 62 -20.05 6.63 -32.78
C GLN A 62 -21.00 5.77 -33.62
N GLN A 63 -21.85 4.96 -32.99
CA GLN A 63 -22.86 4.15 -33.67
C GLN A 63 -23.94 5.00 -34.38
N ASN A 64 -24.19 6.21 -33.88
CA ASN A 64 -25.15 7.16 -34.45
C ASN A 64 -24.49 8.24 -35.33
N ALA A 65 -23.16 8.17 -35.52
CA ALA A 65 -22.44 9.19 -36.27
C ALA A 65 -22.70 9.07 -37.78
N ASP A 66 -22.90 10.20 -38.44
CA ASP A 66 -23.04 10.25 -39.90
C ASP A 66 -21.69 9.92 -40.58
N PRO A 67 -21.60 8.85 -41.38
CA PRO A 67 -20.37 8.43 -42.06
C PRO A 67 -19.77 9.51 -42.98
N GLU A 68 -20.59 10.41 -43.52
CA GLU A 68 -20.11 11.48 -44.40
C GLU A 68 -19.33 12.55 -43.62
N SER A 69 -19.71 12.78 -42.36
CA SER A 69 -19.11 13.79 -41.47
C SER A 69 -18.02 13.23 -40.56
N THR A 70 -18.08 11.93 -40.22
CA THR A 70 -17.17 11.30 -39.25
C THR A 70 -16.36 10.20 -39.92
N ARG A 71 -15.06 10.44 -40.09
CA ARG A 71 -14.13 9.49 -40.73
C ARG A 71 -13.17 8.80 -39.77
N ILE A 72 -13.08 9.29 -38.54
CA ILE A 72 -12.17 8.77 -37.52
C ILE A 72 -13.02 8.24 -36.37
N TYR A 73 -12.79 6.96 -36.05
CA TYR A 73 -13.46 6.26 -34.98
C TYR A 73 -12.43 5.85 -33.94
N PHE A 74 -12.77 6.04 -32.68
CA PHE A 74 -12.02 5.50 -31.56
C PHE A 74 -12.18 3.97 -31.51
N ASP A 75 -11.08 3.25 -31.25
CA ASP A 75 -11.07 1.78 -31.14
C ASP A 75 -11.58 1.37 -29.75
N ILE A 76 -12.91 1.33 -29.62
CA ILE A 76 -13.61 0.99 -28.38
C ILE A 76 -13.29 -0.44 -27.92
N PRO A 77 -13.28 -1.48 -28.78
CA PRO A 77 -12.93 -2.84 -28.36
C PRO A 77 -11.55 -2.93 -27.71
N ARG A 78 -10.55 -2.27 -28.30
CA ARG A 78 -9.20 -2.25 -27.73
C ARG A 78 -9.16 -1.55 -26.38
N LEU A 79 -9.77 -0.37 -26.25
CA LEU A 79 -9.80 0.33 -24.98
C LEU A 79 -10.51 -0.48 -23.88
N ARG A 80 -11.62 -1.15 -24.19
CA ARG A 80 -12.30 -2.03 -23.22
C ARG A 80 -11.39 -3.16 -22.75
N SER A 81 -10.62 -3.76 -23.66
CA SER A 81 -9.62 -4.79 -23.32
C SER A 81 -8.51 -4.26 -22.41
N ASP A 82 -8.01 -3.06 -22.70
CA ASP A 82 -6.94 -2.44 -21.91
C ASP A 82 -7.42 -2.11 -20.49
N LEU A 83 -8.62 -1.51 -20.35
CA LEU A 83 -9.21 -1.23 -19.03
C LEU A 83 -9.43 -2.52 -18.23
N GLN A 84 -9.92 -3.58 -18.87
CA GLN A 84 -10.09 -4.88 -18.22
C GLN A 84 -8.75 -5.45 -17.74
N SER A 85 -7.71 -5.35 -18.56
CA SER A 85 -6.36 -5.84 -18.22
C SER A 85 -5.78 -5.11 -17.02
N ILE A 86 -5.98 -3.79 -16.93
CA ILE A 86 -5.56 -2.97 -15.80
C ILE A 86 -6.32 -3.38 -14.53
N THR A 87 -7.65 -3.45 -14.58
CA THR A 87 -8.46 -3.85 -13.41
C THR A 87 -8.05 -5.24 -12.91
N SER A 88 -7.92 -6.22 -13.81
CA SER A 88 -7.48 -7.57 -13.45
C SER A 88 -6.07 -7.61 -12.86
N GLY A 89 -5.16 -6.77 -13.34
CA GLY A 89 -3.81 -6.64 -12.77
C GLY A 89 -3.83 -6.07 -11.35
N ILE A 90 -4.69 -5.07 -11.09
CA ILE A 90 -4.87 -4.51 -9.74
C ILE A 90 -5.47 -5.56 -8.81
N ASP A 91 -6.50 -6.28 -9.25
CA ASP A 91 -7.15 -7.33 -8.44
C ASP A 91 -6.17 -8.43 -8.05
N ALA A 92 -5.35 -8.90 -9.01
CA ALA A 92 -4.32 -9.89 -8.76
C ALA A 92 -3.26 -9.39 -7.77
N TYR A 93 -2.90 -8.10 -7.81
CA TYR A 93 -1.97 -7.51 -6.86
C TYR A 93 -2.57 -7.38 -5.45
N LEU A 94 -3.83 -6.97 -5.35
CA LEU A 94 -4.50 -6.77 -4.06
C LEU A 94 -4.84 -8.08 -3.34
N ALA A 95 -5.13 -9.13 -4.10
CA ALA A 95 -5.43 -10.49 -3.62
C ALA A 95 -4.41 -11.51 -4.15
N PRO A 96 -3.12 -11.43 -3.73
CA PRO A 96 -2.10 -12.33 -4.22
C PRO A 96 -2.36 -13.75 -3.71
N ASP A 97 -2.05 -14.74 -4.55
CA ASP A 97 -2.16 -16.15 -4.18
C ASP A 97 -1.26 -16.44 -2.97
N ARG A 98 -1.85 -16.94 -1.89
CA ARG A 98 -1.07 -17.26 -0.68
C ARG A 98 -0.25 -18.51 -0.95
N LEU A 99 1.08 -18.34 -0.96
CA LEU A 99 1.97 -19.49 -0.94
C LEU A 99 1.76 -20.29 0.35
N LEU A 100 1.78 -21.62 0.24
CA LEU A 100 1.77 -22.51 1.40
C LEU A 100 2.94 -22.15 2.34
N PRO A 101 2.77 -22.26 3.66
CA PRO A 101 3.88 -22.10 4.60
C PRO A 101 5.04 -22.99 4.19
N ARG A 102 6.25 -22.43 4.09
CA ARG A 102 7.45 -23.25 3.93
C ARG A 102 7.52 -24.17 5.15
N GLN A 103 7.66 -25.48 4.93
CA GLN A 103 7.87 -26.38 6.05
C GLN A 103 9.20 -26.00 6.72
N PRO A 104 9.20 -25.61 8.00
CA PRO A 104 10.43 -25.29 8.69
C PRO A 104 11.32 -26.54 8.71
N GLN A 105 12.57 -26.41 8.28
CA GLN A 105 13.55 -27.47 8.47
C GLN A 105 13.78 -27.65 9.98
N PRO A 106 13.95 -28.88 10.50
CA PRO A 106 14.27 -29.10 11.89
C PRO A 106 15.49 -28.27 12.27
N LEU A 107 15.39 -27.49 13.35
CA LEU A 107 16.51 -26.77 13.93
C LEU A 107 17.44 -27.80 14.58
N ASP A 108 18.66 -27.96 14.07
CA ASP A 108 19.65 -28.96 14.52
C ASP A 108 20.64 -28.39 15.55
N GLY A 109 20.24 -27.35 16.27
CA GLY A 109 21.10 -26.63 17.23
C GLY A 109 20.71 -26.90 18.68
N ASP A 110 21.66 -27.38 19.48
CA ASP A 110 21.56 -27.36 20.94
C ASP A 110 21.67 -25.90 21.43
N TYR A 111 20.55 -25.18 21.43
CA TYR A 111 20.47 -23.78 21.89
C TYR A 111 20.52 -23.62 23.43
N LEU A 112 20.95 -24.66 24.15
CA LEU A 112 20.96 -24.73 25.61
C LEU A 112 22.37 -25.04 26.14
N ASP A 113 23.36 -24.18 25.93
CA ASP A 113 24.65 -24.34 26.63
C ASP A 113 25.34 -23.02 27.05
N ASP A 114 24.58 -21.96 27.33
CA ASP A 114 25.16 -20.71 27.89
C ASP A 114 24.47 -20.24 29.18
N ARG A 115 24.13 -21.20 30.05
CA ARG A 115 23.80 -20.90 31.45
C ARG A 115 24.58 -21.82 32.37
N GLY A 116 25.86 -21.55 32.54
CA GLY A 116 26.63 -22.22 33.58
C GLY A 116 28.14 -22.02 33.54
N GLN A 117 28.64 -20.78 33.66
CA GLN A 117 29.88 -20.49 34.38
C GLN A 117 29.75 -19.17 35.15
#